data_AF-A0A1S3SRY7-F1
#
_entry.id   AF-A0A1S3SRY7-F1
#
_cell.length_a   1.000
_cell.length_b   1.000
_cell.length_c   1.000
_cell.angle_alpha   90.00
_cell.angle_beta   90.00
_cell.angle_gamma   90.00
#
_symmetry.space_group_name_H-M   'P 1'
#
loop_
_entity.id
_entity.type
_entity.pdbx_description
1 polymer ?
#
loop_
_entity_poly.entity_id
_entity_poly.type
_entity_poly.pdbx_seq_one_letter_code
_entity_poly.pdbx_strand_id
1 'polypeptide(L)'
;MYGLISTPPPQGCEEGVRLLEDSDRRRVRSAARALLTAGEGLPGPRRDELQEVIRSFFNDPDGELTTDTLQSAAGLETRIFNESYVPHGLKVVQAHAKQGLKGLMGLERHWRQHFLSTMTPRYLPPLWSVNHNHSKFLRKYGEDLLIQLN
;
A
#
# COMPACT_ATOMS: atom_id res chain seq x y z
N MET A 1 24.37 -19.29 -20.10
CA MET A 1 23.99 -18.41 -18.97
C MET A 1 22.70 -17.72 -19.34
N TYR A 2 21.56 -18.27 -18.91
CA TYR A 2 20.26 -17.68 -19.17
C TYR A 2 20.03 -16.54 -18.18
N GLY A 3 19.90 -15.32 -18.69
CA GLY A 3 19.61 -14.14 -17.89
C GLY A 3 18.28 -14.31 -17.17
N LEU A 4 18.31 -14.09 -15.86
CA LEU A 4 17.13 -13.98 -15.02
C LEU A 4 16.24 -12.87 -15.58
N ILE A 5 15.22 -13.27 -16.33
CA ILE A 5 14.09 -12.40 -16.67
C ILE A 5 13.45 -12.08 -15.33
N SER A 6 13.62 -10.83 -14.88
CA SER A 6 12.96 -10.32 -13.68
C SER A 6 11.47 -10.31 -13.99
N THR A 7 10.78 -11.40 -13.66
CA THR A 7 9.32 -11.45 -13.68
C THR A 7 8.81 -10.36 -12.73
N PRO A 8 7.85 -9.53 -13.15
CA PRO A 8 7.23 -8.59 -12.24
C PRO A 8 6.67 -9.37 -11.03
N PRO A 9 6.88 -8.90 -9.80
CA PRO A 9 6.38 -9.59 -8.62
C PRO A 9 4.85 -9.66 -8.68
N PRO A 10 4.24 -10.73 -8.14
CA PRO A 10 2.81 -11.00 -8.26
C PRO A 10 1.97 -9.81 -7.78
N GLN A 11 0.95 -9.46 -8.55
CA GLN A 11 -0.04 -8.47 -8.17
C GLN A 11 -0.76 -8.97 -6.91
N GLY A 12 -0.59 -8.27 -5.78
CA GLY A 12 -1.30 -8.58 -4.54
C GLY A 12 -0.45 -8.75 -3.27
N CYS A 13 0.84 -8.39 -3.25
CA CYS A 13 1.57 -8.32 -1.97
C CYS A 13 0.91 -7.28 -1.05
N GLU A 14 0.70 -7.63 0.22
CA GLU A 14 0.03 -6.81 1.25
C GLU A 14 0.63 -5.39 1.39
N GLU A 15 1.94 -5.26 1.13
CA GLU A 15 2.67 -3.99 1.08
C GLU A 15 2.21 -3.02 -0.02
N GLY A 16 1.44 -3.49 -1.01
CA GLY A 16 0.88 -2.68 -2.10
C GLY A 16 -0.51 -2.11 -1.81
N VAL A 17 -1.10 -2.44 -0.65
CA VAL A 17 -2.44 -1.97 -0.27
C VAL A 17 -2.29 -0.75 0.64
N ARG A 18 -2.76 0.41 0.16
CA ARG A 18 -2.68 1.69 0.89
C ARG A 18 -3.58 1.74 2.12
N LEU A 19 -4.74 1.07 2.06
CA LEU A 19 -5.72 1.03 3.13
C LEU A 19 -5.96 -0.43 3.54
N LEU A 20 -5.55 -0.78 4.76
CA LEU A 20 -5.78 -2.10 5.34
C LEU A 20 -7.06 -2.09 6.15
N GLU A 21 -7.74 -3.23 6.20
CA GLU A 21 -8.84 -3.42 7.15
C GLU A 21 -8.26 -3.82 8.50
N ASP A 22 -8.52 -2.99 9.52
CA ASP A 22 -8.21 -3.30 10.90
C ASP A 22 -9.24 -4.31 11.43
N SER A 23 -8.79 -5.54 11.66
CA SER A 23 -9.62 -6.65 12.10
C SER A 23 -10.26 -6.38 13.46
N ASP A 24 -9.57 -5.69 14.35
CA ASP A 24 -10.06 -5.42 15.70
C ASP A 24 -11.13 -4.33 15.66
N ARG A 25 -10.90 -3.24 14.94
CA ARG A 25 -11.94 -2.22 14.69
C ARG A 25 -13.16 -2.82 14.00
N ARG A 26 -12.96 -3.75 13.05
CA ARG A 26 -14.08 -4.45 12.38
C ARG A 26 -14.89 -5.28 13.37
N ARG A 27 -14.23 -6.03 14.25
CA ARG A 27 -14.88 -6.84 15.29
C ARG A 27 -15.68 -5.96 16.24
N VAL A 28 -15.09 -4.88 16.73
CA VAL A 28 -15.72 -3.92 17.65
C VAL A 28 -16.92 -3.24 17.00
N ARG A 29 -16.77 -2.78 15.75
CA ARG A 29 -17.88 -2.21 14.98
C ARG A 29 -19.03 -3.18 14.81
N SER A 30 -18.73 -4.44 14.50
CA SER A 30 -19.74 -5.49 14.36
C SER A 30 -20.44 -5.79 15.68
N ALA A 31 -19.69 -5.85 16.78
CA ALA A 31 -20.22 -6.09 18.12
C ALA A 31 -21.16 -4.97 18.56
N ALA A 32 -20.74 -3.71 18.39
CA ALA A 32 -21.54 -2.55 18.73
C ALA A 32 -22.85 -2.48 17.92
N ARG A 33 -22.79 -2.74 16.61
CA ARG A 33 -23.99 -2.81 15.75
C ARG A 33 -24.95 -3.91 16.17
N ALA A 34 -24.43 -5.09 16.55
CA ALA A 34 -25.25 -6.19 17.03
C ALA A 34 -25.97 -5.83 18.34
N LEU A 35 -25.29 -5.17 19.28
CA LEU A 35 -25.89 -4.68 20.52
C LEU A 35 -26.94 -3.58 20.29
N LEU A 36 -26.69 -2.65 19.36
CA LEU A 36 -27.65 -1.58 19.01
C LEU A 36 -28.90 -2.11 18.28
N THR A 37 -28.75 -3.14 17.44
CA THR A 37 -29.84 -3.63 16.59
C THR A 37 -30.68 -4.70 17.29
N ALA A 38 -30.01 -5.63 17.97
CA ALA A 38 -30.62 -6.85 18.50
C ALA A 38 -30.45 -6.99 20.01
N GLY A 39 -30.00 -5.95 20.72
CA GLY A 39 -29.69 -5.92 22.15
C GLY A 39 -30.56 -6.87 22.98
N GLU A 40 -31.84 -6.54 23.16
CA GLU A 40 -32.80 -7.33 23.96
C GLU A 40 -33.18 -8.70 23.41
N GLY A 41 -32.87 -8.99 22.15
CA GLY A 41 -33.08 -10.30 21.53
C GLY A 41 -31.88 -11.24 21.61
N LEU A 42 -30.74 -10.78 22.13
CA LEU A 42 -29.52 -11.59 22.22
C LEU A 42 -29.49 -12.44 23.52
N PRO A 43 -29.05 -13.71 23.44
CA PRO A 43 -28.78 -14.52 24.63
C PRO A 43 -27.77 -13.82 25.54
N GLY A 44 -28.02 -13.82 26.85
CA GLY A 44 -27.16 -13.18 27.87
C GLY A 44 -25.66 -13.43 27.67
N PRO A 45 -25.21 -14.69 27.53
CA PRO A 45 -23.79 -15.00 27.31
C PRO A 45 -23.21 -14.32 26.06
N ARG A 46 -23.99 -14.26 24.97
CA ARG A 46 -23.56 -13.63 23.74
C ARG A 46 -23.47 -12.12 23.89
N ARG A 47 -24.37 -11.52 24.68
CA ARG A 47 -24.33 -10.09 24.96
C ARG A 47 -23.07 -9.73 25.74
N ASP A 48 -22.72 -10.51 26.75
CA ASP A 48 -21.55 -10.30 27.60
C ASP A 48 -20.24 -10.38 26.78
N GLU A 49 -20.12 -11.38 25.90
CA GLU A 49 -18.98 -11.50 24.97
C GLU A 49 -18.82 -10.24 24.09
N LEU A 50 -19.92 -9.73 23.53
CA LEU A 50 -19.87 -8.54 22.67
C LEU A 50 -19.51 -7.27 23.46
N GLN A 51 -19.99 -7.17 24.69
CA GLN A 51 -19.61 -6.08 25.60
C GLN A 51 -18.13 -6.13 25.96
N GLU A 52 -17.59 -7.31 26.24
CA GLU A 52 -16.17 -7.52 26.56
C GLU A 52 -15.26 -7.10 25.39
N VAL A 53 -15.61 -7.45 24.15
CA VAL A 53 -14.87 -7.02 22.95
C VAL A 53 -14.78 -5.49 22.85
N ILE A 54 -15.86 -4.78 23.17
CA ILE A 54 -15.90 -3.31 23.12
C ILE A 54 -15.06 -2.72 24.26
N ARG A 55 -15.23 -3.22 25.49
CA ARG A 55 -14.46 -2.78 26.67
C ARG A 55 -12.96 -2.98 26.50
N SER A 56 -12.56 -4.14 25.99
CA SER A 56 -11.15 -4.45 25.70
C SER A 56 -10.56 -3.50 24.67
N PHE A 57 -11.32 -3.09 23.65
CA PHE A 57 -10.83 -2.15 22.63
C PHE A 57 -10.62 -0.73 23.17
N PHE A 58 -11.50 -0.25 24.06
CA PHE A 58 -11.35 1.07 24.68
C PHE A 58 -10.42 1.08 25.90
N ASN A 59 -9.82 -0.07 26.27
CA ASN A 59 -9.06 -0.25 27.51
C ASN A 59 -9.84 0.19 28.76
N ASP A 60 -11.16 -0.02 28.75
CA ASP A 60 -12.07 0.37 29.83
C ASP A 60 -12.85 -0.87 30.31
N PRO A 61 -12.23 -1.70 31.17
CA PRO A 61 -12.79 -2.99 31.58
C PRO A 61 -14.03 -2.88 32.48
N ASP A 62 -14.17 -1.77 33.21
CA ASP A 62 -15.26 -1.50 34.15
C ASP A 62 -16.20 -0.37 33.67
N GLY A 63 -15.95 0.16 32.48
CA GLY A 63 -16.72 1.26 31.90
C GLY A 63 -18.16 0.91 31.60
N GLU A 64 -19.06 1.84 31.92
CA GLU A 64 -20.46 1.75 31.49
C GLU A 64 -20.55 1.87 29.97
N LEU A 65 -21.07 0.81 29.33
CA LEU A 65 -21.39 0.82 27.90
C LEU A 65 -22.68 1.59 27.68
N THR A 66 -22.58 2.91 27.76
CA THR A 66 -23.67 3.81 27.38
C THR A 66 -24.00 3.69 25.90
N THR A 67 -25.21 4.10 25.52
CA THR A 67 -25.63 4.17 24.11
C THR A 67 -24.69 5.02 23.25
N ASP A 68 -24.05 6.04 23.81
CA ASP A 68 -23.11 6.90 23.09
C ASP A 68 -21.81 6.16 22.75
N THR A 69 -21.25 5.41 23.71
CA THR A 69 -20.07 4.55 23.48
C THR A 69 -20.34 3.46 22.45
N LEU A 70 -21.54 2.86 22.47
CA LEU A 70 -21.95 1.90 21.44
C LEU A 70 -22.09 2.54 20.05
N GLN A 71 -22.66 3.75 19.97
CA GLN A 71 -22.79 4.47 18.69
C GLN A 71 -21.42 4.84 18.12
N SER A 72 -20.51 5.30 18.97
CA SER A 72 -19.11 5.59 18.62
C SER A 72 -18.40 4.33 18.11
N ALA A 73 -18.52 3.21 18.83
CA ALA A 73 -17.97 1.91 18.43
C ALA A 73 -18.54 1.42 17.09
N ALA A 74 -19.84 1.59 16.86
CA ALA A 74 -20.52 1.22 15.60
C ALA A 74 -20.13 2.09 14.40
N GLY A 75 -19.55 3.26 14.66
CA GLY A 75 -19.03 4.22 13.68
C GLY A 75 -17.52 4.12 13.43
N LEU A 76 -16.80 3.19 14.06
CA LEU A 76 -15.35 3.07 13.90
C LEU A 76 -14.93 2.92 12.43
N GLU A 77 -13.97 3.73 12.02
CA GLU A 77 -13.30 3.61 10.72
C GLU A 77 -12.44 2.35 10.73
N THR A 78 -12.86 1.34 9.96
CA THR A 78 -12.17 0.05 9.88
C THR A 78 -11.09 0.03 8.82
N ARG A 79 -11.05 1.02 7.92
CA ARG A 79 -10.00 1.14 6.91
C ARG A 79 -8.94 2.10 7.42
N ILE A 80 -7.83 1.54 7.87
CA ILE A 80 -6.69 2.31 8.38
C ILE A 80 -5.60 2.43 7.31
N PHE A 81 -4.81 3.49 7.40
CA PHE A 81 -3.65 3.64 6.55
C PHE A 81 -2.60 2.60 6.93
N ASN A 82 -2.06 1.89 5.93
CA ASN A 82 -0.98 0.95 6.13
C ASN A 82 0.33 1.72 6.31
N GLU A 83 0.86 1.77 7.53
CA GLU A 83 2.15 2.42 7.81
C GLU A 83 3.32 1.76 7.09
N SER A 84 3.20 0.48 6.75
CA SER A 84 4.17 -0.29 5.97
C SER A 84 3.92 -0.22 4.46
N TYR A 85 3.05 0.69 3.99
CA TYR A 85 2.76 0.82 2.57
C TYR A 85 4.00 1.27 1.78
N VAL A 86 4.43 0.43 0.84
CA VAL A 86 5.51 0.75 -0.09
C VAL A 86 4.95 0.71 -1.52
N PRO A 87 4.83 1.87 -2.20
CA PRO A 87 4.33 1.93 -3.57
C PRO A 87 5.11 0.99 -4.49
N HIS A 88 4.41 0.24 -5.33
CA HIS A 88 5.06 -0.68 -6.27
C HIS A 88 6.09 0.03 -7.17
N GLY A 89 5.75 1.24 -7.65
CA GLY A 89 6.68 2.05 -8.45
C GLY A 89 7.98 2.36 -7.71
N LEU A 90 7.93 2.60 -6.39
CA LEU A 90 9.12 2.81 -5.58
C LEU A 90 9.97 1.54 -5.52
N LYS A 91 9.36 0.36 -5.34
CA LYS A 91 10.09 -0.92 -5.36
C LYS A 91 10.83 -1.15 -6.68
N VAL A 92 10.18 -0.83 -7.80
CA VAL A 92 10.80 -0.94 -9.13
C VAL A 92 12.01 -0.01 -9.23
N VAL A 93 11.87 1.25 -8.83
CA VAL A 93 12.98 2.22 -8.86
C VAL A 93 14.11 1.78 -7.93
N GLN A 94 13.80 1.29 -6.72
CA GLN A 94 14.78 0.75 -5.76
C GLN A 94 15.53 -0.46 -6.32
N ALA A 95 14.85 -1.40 -6.99
CA ALA A 95 15.49 -2.55 -7.61
C ALA A 95 16.51 -2.14 -8.69
N HIS A 96 16.16 -1.16 -9.51
CA HIS A 96 17.06 -0.63 -10.54
C HIS A 96 18.19 0.24 -9.95
N ALA A 97 17.92 1.02 -8.90
CA ALA A 97 18.91 1.85 -8.22
C ALA A 97 20.06 1.04 -7.58
N LYS A 98 19.85 -0.26 -7.28
CA LYS A 98 20.92 -1.16 -6.83
C LYS A 98 22.07 -1.30 -7.84
N GLN A 99 21.80 -1.07 -9.13
CA GLN A 99 22.80 -1.05 -10.20
C GLN A 99 23.33 0.38 -10.48
N GLY A 100 23.07 1.31 -9.56
CA GLY A 100 23.45 2.72 -9.68
C GLY A 100 22.74 3.44 -10.82
N LEU A 101 23.38 4.49 -11.32
CA LEU A 101 22.86 5.32 -12.41
C LEU A 101 22.55 4.53 -13.70
N LYS A 102 23.38 3.54 -14.04
CA LYS A 102 23.17 2.67 -15.20
C LYS A 102 21.86 1.89 -15.10
N GLY A 103 21.50 1.42 -13.90
CA GLY A 103 20.25 0.72 -13.66
C GLY A 103 19.02 1.58 -13.93
N LEU A 104 19.03 2.83 -13.44
CA LEU A 104 17.94 3.78 -13.68
C LEU A 104 17.85 4.20 -15.16
N MET A 105 18.98 4.43 -15.81
CA MET A 105 19.02 4.67 -17.26
C MET A 105 18.45 3.48 -18.03
N GLY A 106 18.75 2.26 -17.60
CA GLY A 106 18.19 1.04 -18.16
C GLY A 106 16.67 0.98 -18.00
N LEU A 107 16.15 1.31 -16.82
CA LEU A 107 14.70 1.38 -16.58
C LEU A 107 14.04 2.39 -17.53
N GLU A 108 14.55 3.62 -17.59
CA GLU A 108 14.05 4.68 -18.48
C GLU A 108 14.07 4.24 -19.96
N ARG A 109 15.18 3.62 -20.40
CA ARG A 109 15.35 3.13 -21.76
C ARG A 109 14.29 2.09 -22.11
N HIS A 110 14.10 1.08 -21.26
CA HIS A 110 13.12 0.02 -21.50
C HIS A 110 11.70 0.60 -21.57
N TRP A 111 11.34 1.52 -20.67
CA TRP A 111 10.04 2.17 -20.70
C TRP A 111 9.82 3.00 -21.97
N ARG A 112 10.79 3.80 -22.38
CA ARG A 112 10.68 4.58 -23.63
C ARG A 112 10.60 3.69 -24.87
N GLN A 113 11.39 2.62 -24.90
CA GLN A 113 11.36 1.67 -26.00
C GLN A 113 10.01 0.94 -26.06
N HIS A 114 9.48 0.53 -24.91
CA HIS A 114 8.18 -0.13 -24.79
C HIS A 114 7.04 0.80 -25.21
N PHE A 115 7.10 2.09 -24.84
CA PHE A 115 6.13 3.08 -25.29
C PHE A 115 6.07 3.17 -26.81
N LEU A 116 7.23 3.24 -27.48
CA LEU A 116 7.29 3.28 -28.94
C LEU A 116 6.78 1.99 -29.59
N SER A 117 7.17 0.83 -29.07
CA SER A 117 6.80 -0.47 -29.65
C SER A 117 5.32 -0.83 -29.46
N THR A 118 4.75 -0.40 -28.33
CA THR A 118 3.43 -0.88 -27.89
C THR A 118 2.33 0.14 -28.16
N MET A 119 2.61 1.43 -27.93
CA MET A 119 1.60 2.49 -28.09
C MET A 119 1.61 3.09 -29.50
N THR A 120 2.66 2.88 -30.29
CA THR A 120 2.80 3.37 -31.68
C THR A 120 2.30 4.82 -31.83
N PRO A 121 2.87 5.78 -31.07
CA PRO A 121 2.32 7.12 -30.98
C PRO A 121 2.37 7.83 -32.35
N ARG A 122 1.26 8.45 -32.75
CA ARG A 122 1.17 9.20 -34.02
C ARG A 122 1.95 10.51 -34.01
N TYR A 123 2.10 11.11 -32.83
CA TYR A 123 2.79 12.38 -32.65
C TYR A 123 3.80 12.24 -31.52
N LEU A 124 5.03 12.69 -31.77
CA LEU A 124 6.14 12.61 -30.83
C LEU A 124 6.90 13.93 -30.83
N PRO A 125 7.33 14.44 -29.65
CA PRO A 125 8.17 15.64 -29.59
C PRO A 125 9.48 15.46 -30.37
N PRO A 126 9.99 16.49 -31.09
CA PRO A 126 11.20 16.39 -31.90
C PRO A 126 12.47 15.95 -31.14
N LEU A 127 12.55 16.26 -29.84
CA LEU A 127 13.69 15.93 -28.98
C LEU A 127 13.51 14.61 -28.22
N TRP A 128 12.47 13.83 -28.53
CA TRP A 128 12.24 12.54 -27.89
C TRP A 128 13.30 11.54 -28.32
N SER A 129 13.91 10.88 -27.35
CA SER A 129 14.93 9.86 -27.59
C SER A 129 14.83 8.79 -26.51
N VAL A 130 15.03 7.53 -26.93
CA VAL A 130 15.10 6.39 -26.02
C VAL A 130 16.25 6.54 -25.01
N ASN A 131 17.37 7.14 -25.43
CA ASN A 131 18.56 7.38 -24.61
C ASN A 131 18.74 8.86 -24.23
N HIS A 132 17.65 9.61 -24.05
CA HIS A 132 17.70 11.04 -23.76
C HIS A 132 18.61 11.35 -22.55
N ASN A 133 19.57 12.26 -22.73
CA ASN A 133 20.53 12.70 -21.71
C ASN A 133 21.46 11.63 -21.10
N HIS A 134 21.45 10.37 -21.55
CA HIS A 134 22.27 9.31 -20.94
C HIS A 134 23.75 9.67 -20.94
N SER A 135 24.31 10.06 -22.09
CA SER A 135 25.72 10.47 -22.21
C SER A 135 26.05 11.71 -21.37
N LYS A 136 25.11 12.66 -21.24
CA LYS A 136 25.30 13.87 -20.42
C LYS A 136 25.40 13.52 -18.94
N PHE A 137 24.56 12.61 -18.46
CA PHE A 137 24.56 12.17 -17.08
C PHE A 137 25.78 11.31 -16.74
N LEU A 138 26.17 10.39 -17.63
CA LEU A 138 27.40 9.61 -17.45
C LEU A 138 28.63 10.53 -17.36
N ARG A 139 28.73 11.55 -18.22
CA ARG A 139 29.83 12.52 -18.16
C ARG A 139 29.83 13.36 -16.88
N LYS A 140 28.65 13.69 -16.34
CA LYS A 140 28.53 14.59 -15.18
C LYS A 140 28.74 13.85 -13.86
N TYR A 141 28.23 12.63 -13.74
CA TYR A 141 28.15 11.91 -12.47
C TYR A 141 29.02 10.64 -12.42
N GLY A 142 29.59 10.22 -13.54
CA GLY A 142 30.33 8.97 -13.64
C GLY A 142 29.43 7.74 -13.77
N GLU A 143 30.06 6.61 -14.08
CA GLU A 143 29.38 5.33 -14.29
C GLU A 143 28.97 4.63 -12.98
N ASP A 144 29.73 4.88 -11.91
CA ASP A 144 29.62 4.19 -10.63
C ASP A 144 28.85 5.00 -9.56
N LEU A 145 28.03 5.97 -9.99
CA LEU A 145 27.21 6.73 -9.05
C LEU A 145 26.25 5.79 -8.31
N LEU A 146 26.47 5.67 -7.00
CA LEU A 146 25.56 5.01 -6.08
C LEU A 146 24.34 5.89 -5.83
N ILE A 147 23.16 5.30 -5.94
CA ILE A 147 21.90 6.02 -5.75
C ILE A 147 21.28 5.52 -4.45
N GLN A 148 21.14 6.43 -3.50
CA GLN A 148 20.37 6.23 -2.28
C GLN A 148 19.00 6.87 -2.48
N LEU A 149 17.96 6.06 -2.32
CA LEU A 149 16.58 6.52 -2.33
C LEU A 149 16.13 6.58 -0.88
N ASN A 150 15.56 7.72 -0.47
CA ASN A 150 14.95 7.88 0.85
C ASN A 150 13.69 7.04 1.00
#